data_AF-A0A7C2ZR52-F1
#
_entry.id   AF-A0A7C2ZR52-F1
#
_cell.length_a   1.000
_cell.length_b   1.000
_cell.length_c   1.000
_cell.angle_alpha   90.00
_cell.angle_beta   90.00
_cell.angle_gamma   90.00
#
_symmetry.space_group_name_H-M   'P 1'
#
loop_
_entity.id
_entity.type
_entity.pdbx_description
1 polymer ?
#
loop_
_entity_poly.entity_id
_entity_poly.type
_entity_poly.pdbx_seq_one_letter_code
_entity_poly.pdbx_strand_id
1 'polypeptide(L)'
;MAAEIKNLLFERMLSFNVKVPFDVLLVDLWYLDDRMDDWPRRDRQYALAGGLLRRNFMDNAVAAVEFADLWIRARELCGIELIEDVLTLCQQLYDYARSENKPLPGENAFG
;
A
#
# COMPACT_ATOMS: atom_id res chain seq x y z
N MET A 1 -0.04 21.10 -6.40
CA MET A 1 0.95 20.58 -5.45
C MET A 1 0.43 19.40 -4.62
N ALA A 2 -0.50 19.57 -3.67
CA ALA A 2 -0.98 18.44 -2.84
C ALA A 2 -1.64 17.31 -3.67
N ALA A 3 -2.47 17.67 -4.67
CA ALA A 3 -3.09 16.72 -5.59
C ALA A 3 -2.07 16.01 -6.50
N GLU A 4 -1.03 16.71 -6.96
CA GLU A 4 0.01 16.12 -7.82
C GLU A 4 0.87 15.10 -7.05
N ILE A 5 1.26 15.42 -5.81
CA ILE A 5 2.00 14.48 -4.94
C ILE A 5 1.17 13.24 -4.66
N LYS A 6 -0.13 13.41 -4.41
CA LYS A 6 -1.06 12.30 -4.19
C LYS A 6 -1.25 11.44 -5.44
N ASN A 7 -1.38 12.05 -6.62
CA ASN A 7 -1.47 11.30 -7.87
C ASN A 7 -0.18 10.51 -8.13
N LEU A 8 1.00 11.10 -7.88
CA LEU A 8 2.28 10.37 -7.98
C LEU A 8 2.37 9.19 -7.00
N LEU A 9 1.85 9.35 -5.78
CA LEU A 9 1.74 8.25 -4.82
C LEU A 9 0.87 7.12 -5.37
N PHE A 10 -0.30 7.46 -5.92
CA PHE A 10 -1.23 6.51 -6.51
C PHE A 10 -0.65 5.81 -7.74
N GLU A 11 0.00 6.54 -8.64
CA GLU A 11 0.74 5.96 -9.77
C GLU A 11 1.74 4.93 -9.30
N ARG A 12 2.53 5.29 -8.29
CA ARG A 12 3.55 4.40 -7.76
C ARG A 12 2.93 3.18 -7.10
N MET A 13 1.85 3.34 -6.33
CA MET A 13 1.09 2.25 -5.71
C MET A 13 0.52 1.28 -6.75
N LEU A 14 -0.11 1.78 -7.81
CA LEU A 14 -0.70 0.97 -8.89
C LEU A 14 0.35 0.27 -9.75
N SER A 15 1.61 0.74 -9.74
CA SER A 15 2.70 0.11 -10.51
C SER A 15 3.16 -1.24 -9.96
N PHE A 16 2.76 -1.60 -8.73
CA PHE A 16 3.16 -2.85 -8.12
C PHE A 16 2.26 -4.01 -8.52
N ASN A 17 2.89 -5.12 -8.88
CA ASN A 17 2.18 -6.38 -9.10
C ASN A 17 1.88 -7.05 -7.75
N VAL A 18 0.61 -7.05 -7.35
CA VAL A 18 0.12 -7.67 -6.12
C VAL A 18 -0.87 -8.79 -6.45
N LYS A 19 -0.88 -9.83 -5.61
CA LYS A 19 -1.70 -11.05 -5.80
C LYS A 19 -3.07 -10.97 -5.14
N VAL A 20 -3.32 -9.92 -4.36
CA VAL A 20 -4.56 -9.68 -3.62
C VAL A 20 -5.06 -8.27 -3.91
N PRO A 21 -6.36 -7.99 -3.69
CA PRO A 21 -6.92 -6.66 -3.84
C PRO A 21 -6.18 -5.64 -2.97
N PHE A 22 -6.10 -4.41 -3.49
CA PHE A 22 -5.28 -3.39 -2.87
C PHE A 22 -5.79 -2.97 -1.48
N ASP A 23 -7.11 -2.96 -1.27
CA ASP A 23 -7.72 -2.76 0.04
C ASP A 23 -7.32 -3.83 1.06
N VAL A 24 -7.36 -5.12 0.69
CA VAL A 24 -6.90 -6.23 1.53
C VAL A 24 -5.43 -6.05 1.92
N LEU A 25 -4.59 -5.67 0.95
CA LEU A 25 -3.17 -5.42 1.15
C LEU A 25 -2.92 -4.26 2.13
N LEU A 26 -3.56 -3.11 1.91
CA LEU A 26 -3.35 -1.92 2.74
C LEU A 26 -3.89 -2.09 4.15
N VAL A 27 -5.01 -2.79 4.34
CA VAL A 27 -5.56 -3.10 5.65
C VAL A 27 -4.63 -4.02 6.45
N ASP A 28 -4.08 -5.07 5.83
CA ASP A 28 -3.11 -5.95 6.49
C ASP A 28 -1.83 -5.21 6.86
N LEU A 29 -1.33 -4.34 5.97
CA LEU A 29 -0.16 -3.52 6.24
C LEU A 29 -0.39 -2.52 7.37
N TRP A 30 -1.54 -1.86 7.42
CA TRP A 30 -1.89 -0.97 8.52
C TRP A 30 -1.89 -1.72 9.86
N TYR A 31 -2.51 -2.89 9.92
CA TYR A 31 -2.54 -3.69 11.15
C TYR A 31 -1.14 -4.13 11.60
N LEU A 32 -0.26 -4.46 10.66
CA LEU A 32 1.12 -4.81 10.98
C LEU A 32 1.94 -3.61 11.41
N ASP A 33 1.83 -2.50 10.69
CA ASP A 33 2.61 -1.29 10.93
C ASP A 33 2.25 -0.64 12.26
N ASP A 34 0.96 -0.61 12.62
CA ASP A 34 0.47 -0.09 13.90
C ASP A 34 1.10 -0.83 15.10
N ARG A 35 1.29 -2.15 14.98
CA ARG A 35 1.92 -2.98 16.02
C ARG A 35 3.44 -2.78 16.13
N MET A 36 4.04 -2.04 15.21
CA MET A 36 5.48 -1.79 15.15
C MET A 36 5.77 -0.30 15.16
N ASP A 37 4.83 0.55 15.61
CA ASP A 37 4.98 2.00 15.46
C ASP A 37 6.20 2.56 16.20
N ASP A 38 6.59 1.92 17.31
CA ASP A 38 7.77 2.25 18.12
C ASP A 38 9.10 1.74 17.53
N TRP A 39 9.07 0.92 16.47
CA TRP A 39 10.27 0.38 15.86
C TRP A 39 10.96 1.40 14.95
N PRO A 40 12.28 1.30 14.78
CA PRO A 40 12.99 2.08 13.77
C PRO A 40 12.41 1.86 12.37
N ARG A 41 12.27 2.93 11.59
CA ARG A 41 11.71 2.89 10.22
C ARG A 41 12.29 1.78 9.34
N ARG A 42 13.61 1.59 9.40
CA ARG A 42 14.30 0.56 8.62
C ARG A 42 13.84 -0.85 9.01
N ASP A 43 13.66 -1.10 10.30
CA ASP A 43 13.28 -2.41 10.81
C ASP A 43 11.80 -2.69 10.49
N ARG A 44 10.93 -1.68 10.64
CA ARG A 44 9.53 -1.71 10.19
C ARG A 44 9.44 -2.06 8.70
N GLN A 45 10.20 -1.37 7.86
CA GLN A 45 10.23 -1.61 6.42
C GLN A 45 10.51 -3.09 6.08
N TYR A 46 11.56 -3.67 6.66
CA TYR A 46 11.89 -5.08 6.41
C TYR A 46 10.86 -6.04 7.01
N ALA A 47 10.29 -5.72 8.17
CA ALA A 47 9.25 -6.53 8.79
C ALA A 47 7.96 -6.57 7.94
N LEU A 48 7.52 -5.41 7.43
CA LEU A 48 6.38 -5.29 6.53
C LEU A 48 6.64 -6.01 5.20
N ALA A 49 7.81 -5.82 4.58
CA ALA A 49 8.20 -6.53 3.37
C ALA A 49 8.21 -8.05 3.56
N GLY A 50 8.75 -8.53 4.68
CA GLY A 50 8.68 -9.94 5.07
C GLY A 50 7.25 -10.42 5.34
N GLY A 51 6.35 -9.53 5.78
CA GLY A 51 4.92 -9.79 5.91
C GLY A 51 4.24 -10.02 4.56
N LEU A 52 4.51 -9.15 3.59
CA LEU A 52 3.99 -9.24 2.22
C LEU A 52 4.40 -10.55 1.52
N LEU A 53 5.67 -10.93 1.66
CA LEU A 53 6.20 -12.16 1.08
C LEU A 53 5.62 -13.41 1.76
N ARG A 54 5.59 -13.46 3.10
CA ARG A 54 5.11 -14.64 3.84
C ARG A 54 3.62 -14.90 3.64
N ARG A 55 2.82 -13.85 3.44
CA ARG A 55 1.39 -13.95 3.12
C ARG A 55 1.12 -14.21 1.64
N ASN A 56 2.16 -14.30 0.81
CA ASN A 56 2.05 -14.46 -0.64
C ASN A 56 1.24 -13.33 -1.31
N PHE A 57 1.35 -12.09 -0.81
CA PHE A 57 0.77 -10.92 -1.46
C PHE A 57 1.65 -10.41 -2.60
N MET A 58 2.96 -10.62 -2.47
CA MET A 58 3.99 -10.33 -3.47
C MET A 58 5.00 -11.48 -3.49
N ASP A 59 5.69 -11.69 -4.62
CA ASP A 59 6.73 -12.71 -4.77
C ASP A 59 8.14 -12.13 -4.96
N ASN A 60 8.24 -10.87 -5.38
CA ASN A 60 9.50 -10.18 -5.56
C ASN A 60 9.91 -9.45 -4.28
N ALA A 61 11.04 -9.86 -3.69
CA ALA A 61 11.55 -9.30 -2.44
C ALA A 61 11.94 -7.81 -2.55
N VAL A 62 12.50 -7.39 -3.69
CA VAL A 62 12.86 -5.98 -3.92
C VAL A 62 11.59 -5.13 -4.00
N ALA A 63 10.60 -5.58 -4.77
CA ALA A 63 9.32 -4.90 -4.88
C ALA A 63 8.58 -4.83 -3.53
N ALA A 64 8.65 -5.88 -2.72
CA ALA A 64 8.05 -5.87 -1.38
C ALA A 64 8.70 -4.84 -0.44
N VAL A 65 10.03 -4.69 -0.51
CA VAL A 65 10.78 -3.69 0.27
C VAL A 65 10.46 -2.26 -0.19
N GLU A 66 10.34 -2.06 -1.51
CA GLU A 66 9.92 -0.77 -2.09
C GLU A 66 8.48 -0.42 -1.72
N PHE A 67 7.57 -1.39 -1.78
CA PHE A 67 6.18 -1.20 -1.39
C PHE A 67 6.06 -0.87 0.10
N ALA A 68 6.79 -1.57 0.96
CA ALA A 68 6.80 -1.31 2.40
C ALA A 68 7.27 0.11 2.72
N ASP A 69 8.33 0.62 2.07
CA ASP A 69 8.74 2.01 2.24
C ASP A 69 7.69 2.99 1.72
N LEU A 70 7.09 2.70 0.57
CA LEU A 70 6.02 3.51 0.00
C LEU A 70 4.82 3.61 0.96
N TRP A 71 4.42 2.50 1.57
CA TRP A 71 3.37 2.46 2.58
C TRP A 71 3.69 3.36 3.78
N ILE A 72 4.89 3.24 4.36
CA ILE A 72 5.28 4.06 5.51
C ILE A 72 5.23 5.55 5.14
N ARG A 73 5.74 5.93 3.96
CA ARG A 73 5.64 7.32 3.46
C ARG A 73 4.20 7.75 3.24
N ALA A 74 3.35 6.88 2.68
CA ALA A 74 1.94 7.17 2.45
C ALA A 74 1.22 7.45 3.77
N ARG A 75 1.48 6.62 4.79
CA ARG A 75 0.92 6.77 6.13
C ARG A 75 1.29 8.12 6.74
N GLU A 76 2.56 8.49 6.68
CA GLU A 76 3.07 9.79 7.17
C GLU A 76 2.52 10.97 6.38
N LEU A 77 2.52 10.89 5.04
CA LEU A 77 2.08 11.99 4.16
C LEU A 77 0.58 12.24 4.23
N CYS A 78 -0.21 11.17 4.37
CA CYS A 78 -1.66 11.25 4.41
C CYS A 78 -2.23 11.34 5.83
N GLY A 79 -1.38 11.26 6.87
CA GLY A 79 -1.82 11.30 8.27
C GLY A 79 -2.74 10.13 8.64
N ILE A 80 -2.40 8.93 8.19
CA ILE A 80 -3.22 7.72 8.40
C ILE A 80 -2.98 7.21 9.83
N GLU A 81 -3.98 7.42 10.68
CA GLU A 81 -3.95 7.01 12.08
C GLU A 81 -4.94 5.87 12.32
N LEU A 82 -6.12 5.94 11.72
CA LEU A 82 -7.21 5.01 11.92
C LEU A 82 -7.43 4.12 10.69
N ILE A 83 -8.12 3.00 10.89
CA ILE A 83 -8.49 2.10 9.79
C ILE A 83 -9.39 2.80 8.77
N GLU A 84 -10.23 3.73 9.20
CA GLU A 84 -11.10 4.55 8.35
C GLU A 84 -10.30 5.43 7.37
N ASP A 85 -9.11 5.88 7.76
CA ASP A 85 -8.21 6.65 6.89
C ASP A 85 -7.67 5.76 5.76
N VAL A 86 -7.37 4.50 6.06
CA VAL A 86 -6.95 3.49 5.08
C VAL A 86 -8.07 3.24 4.08
N LEU A 87 -9.29 3.02 4.55
CA LEU A 87 -10.45 2.81 3.68
C LEU A 87 -10.72 4.02 2.78
N THR A 88 -10.55 5.23 3.33
CA THR A 88 -10.64 6.48 2.56
C THR A 88 -9.55 6.56 1.50
N LEU A 89 -8.32 6.19 1.82
CA LEU A 89 -7.22 6.13 0.85
C LEU A 89 -7.50 5.12 -0.26
N CYS A 90 -7.99 3.92 0.09
CA CYS A 90 -8.40 2.90 -0.87
C CYS A 90 -9.45 3.45 -1.83
N GLN A 91 -10.54 4.03 -1.31
CA GLN A 91 -11.60 4.61 -2.14
C GLN A 91 -11.05 5.64 -3.12
N GLN A 92 -10.18 6.54 -2.65
CA GLN A 92 -9.55 7.55 -3.48
C GLN A 92 -8.63 6.97 -4.56
N LEU A 93 -7.90 5.89 -4.23
CA LEU A 93 -7.07 5.16 -5.18
C LEU A 93 -7.93 4.49 -6.26
N TYR A 94 -9.05 3.86 -5.88
CA TYR A 94 -10.00 3.25 -6.82
C TYR A 94 -10.62 4.30 -7.75
N ASP A 95 -11.04 5.44 -7.21
CA ASP A 95 -11.60 6.54 -8.01
C ASP A 95 -10.57 7.09 -8.99
N TYR A 96 -9.33 7.25 -8.54
CA TYR A 96 -8.21 7.67 -9.39
C TYR A 96 -7.91 6.66 -10.51
N ALA A 97 -7.82 5.36 -10.18
CA ALA A 97 -7.58 4.33 -11.18
C ALA A 97 -8.70 4.29 -12.23
N ARG A 98 -9.96 4.45 -11.81
CA ARG A 98 -11.12 4.54 -12.71
C ARG A 98 -11.06 5.77 -13.61
N SER A 99 -10.74 6.95 -13.06
CA SER A 99 -10.65 8.18 -13.86
C SER A 99 -9.54 8.12 -14.90
N GLU A 100 -8.45 7.41 -14.60
CA GLU A 100 -7.30 7.22 -15.48
C GLU A 100 -7.39 5.96 -16.36
N ASN A 101 -8.50 5.21 -16.29
CA ASN A 101 -8.71 3.94 -17.01
C ASN A 101 -7.57 2.91 -16.78
N LYS A 102 -7.11 2.80 -15.54
CA LYS A 102 -6.02 1.90 -15.13
C LYS A 102 -6.57 0.60 -14.53
N PRO A 103 -5.84 -0.52 -14.70
CA PRO A 103 -6.20 -1.76 -14.03
C PRO A 103 -6.08 -1.61 -12.52
N LEU A 104 -7.04 -2.20 -11.81
CA LEU A 104 -7.00 -2.28 -10.35
C LEU A 104 -6.10 -3.46 -9.95
N PRO A 105 -5.04 -3.22 -9.14
CA PRO A 105 -4.11 -4.29 -8.77
C PRO A 105 -4.85 -5.35 -7.95
N GLY A 106 -4.58 -6.62 -8.25
CA GLY A 106 -5.17 -7.76 -7.54
C GLY A 106 -6.59 -8.14 -7.97
N GLU A 107 -7.29 -7.36 -8.80
CA GLU A 107 -8.64 -7.74 -9.26
C GLU A 107 -8.64 -8.85 -10.32
N ASN A 108 -7.50 -9.09 -10.99
CA ASN A 108 -7.30 -10.28 -11.82
C ASN A 108 -7.29 -11.59 -11.01
N ALA A 109 -7.22 -11.54 -9.67
CA ALA A 109 -7.22 -12.71 -8.80
C ALA A 109 -8.62 -13.28 -8.53
N PHE A 110 -9.69 -12.56 -8.88
CA PHE A 110 -11.08 -13.00 -8.64
C PHE A 110 -11.82 -13.52 -9.87
N GLY A 111 -11.30 -13.28 -11.09
CA GLY A 111 -11.92 -13.76 -12.32
C GLY A 111 -13.14 -12.96 -12.74
#